data_AF-A0A8D5U5Q5-F1
#
_entry.id   AF-A0A8D5U5Q5-F1
#
_cell.length_a   1.000
_cell.length_b   1.000
_cell.length_c   1.000
_cell.angle_alpha   90.00
_cell.angle_beta   90.00
_cell.angle_gamma   90.00
#
_symmetry.space_group_name_H-M   'P 1'
#
loop_
_entity.id
_entity.type
_entity.pdbx_description
1 polymer ?
#
loop_
_entity_poly.entity_id
_entity_poly.type
_entity_poly.pdbx_seq_one_letter_code
_entity_poly.pdbx_strand_id
1 'polypeptide(L)'
;MEKKVTDQSGGQVTGQDARHMEIEVIRKLNELKGLCDGGVDGYKRRAVDFPSLMLQGGLEMALIFYLSKSNEDDLLTFFKYWKTGGAGRKEDMCREVGKGSKSGYSSFTATVLYILSKDIPECDLERGKVTDAVVSCLDKVSKDEIRVEKRLTPTLVKIKGLSEMIAPGDNNE
;
A
#
# COMPACT_ATOMS: atom_id res chain seq x y z
N MET A 1 -51.84 -1.24 24.55
CA MET A 1 -51.48 -1.30 23.12
C MET A 1 -50.83 0.03 22.77
N GLU A 2 -49.52 0.14 23.00
CA GLU A 2 -48.75 1.32 22.63
C GLU A 2 -47.88 0.97 21.44
N LYS A 3 -48.13 1.65 20.32
CA LYS A 3 -47.29 1.63 19.13
C LYS A 3 -45.95 2.29 19.49
N LYS A 4 -44.83 1.60 19.26
CA LYS A 4 -43.55 2.27 19.05
C LYS A 4 -43.12 2.10 17.60
N VAL A 5 -42.93 3.27 17.02
CA VAL A 5 -42.51 3.59 15.67
C VAL A 5 -41.02 3.28 15.53
N THR A 6 -40.71 2.82 14.32
CA THR A 6 -39.44 2.67 13.59
C THR A 6 -38.21 3.40 14.14
N ASP A 7 -37.06 2.73 14.05
CA ASP A 7 -35.84 3.37 13.55
C ASP A 7 -35.09 2.42 12.60
N GLN A 8 -35.02 2.84 11.34
CA GLN A 8 -34.15 2.31 10.31
C GLN A 8 -32.88 3.16 10.34
N SER A 9 -31.79 2.66 10.90
CA SER A 9 -30.46 3.21 10.60
C SER A 9 -29.77 2.32 9.56
N GLY A 10 -30.22 2.48 8.32
CA GLY A 10 -29.41 2.17 7.16
C GLY A 10 -28.22 3.13 7.12
N GLY A 11 -27.04 2.66 7.52
CA GLY A 11 -25.78 3.34 7.30
C GLY A 11 -25.38 3.22 5.83
N GLN A 12 -25.81 4.18 5.01
CA GLN A 12 -25.24 4.40 3.69
C GLN A 12 -23.78 4.87 3.86
N VAL A 13 -22.83 4.02 3.47
CA VAL A 13 -21.41 4.40 3.31
C VAL A 13 -21.33 5.26 2.05
N THR A 14 -21.39 6.59 2.23
CA THR A 14 -21.35 7.58 1.16
C THR A 14 -19.90 7.90 0.75
N GLY A 15 -19.71 8.24 -0.53
CA GLY A 15 -18.42 8.39 -1.23
C GLY A 15 -17.48 9.51 -0.73
N GLN A 16 -17.04 9.40 0.51
CA GLN A 16 -16.07 10.28 1.16
C GLN A 16 -14.74 9.57 1.47
N ASP A 17 -14.70 8.23 1.44
CA ASP A 17 -13.58 7.39 1.87
C ASP A 17 -12.39 7.29 0.90
N ALA A 18 -12.53 7.71 -0.35
CA ALA A 18 -11.42 7.64 -1.33
C ALA A 18 -10.41 8.80 -1.21
N ARG A 19 -10.67 9.82 -0.37
CA ARG A 19 -9.99 11.11 -0.50
C ARG A 19 -8.60 11.22 0.13
N HIS A 20 -8.15 10.27 0.94
CA HIS A 20 -6.87 10.38 1.64
C HIS A 20 -6.20 9.02 1.92
N MET A 21 -6.10 8.14 0.91
CA MET A 21 -5.42 6.85 1.07
C MET A 21 -3.98 6.99 1.56
N GLU A 22 -3.29 8.06 1.16
CA GLU A 22 -1.96 8.40 1.63
C GLU A 22 -1.93 8.56 3.16
N ILE A 23 -2.95 9.19 3.76
CA ILE A 23 -3.03 9.42 5.21
C ILE A 23 -3.32 8.11 5.93
N GLU A 24 -4.21 7.29 5.37
CA GLU A 24 -4.53 5.97 5.93
C GLU A 24 -3.28 5.07 6.01
N VAL A 25 -2.57 4.95 4.88
CA VAL A 25 -1.34 4.15 4.79
C VAL A 25 -0.28 4.68 5.76
N ILE A 26 -0.08 6.00 5.78
CA ILE A 26 0.95 6.62 6.64
C ILE A 26 0.60 6.48 8.13
N ARG A 27 -0.67 6.58 8.50
CA ARG A 27 -1.11 6.34 9.88
C ARG A 27 -0.75 4.92 10.33
N LYS A 28 -1.10 3.93 9.51
CA LYS A 28 -0.76 2.51 9.77
C LYS A 28 0.75 2.28 9.78
N LEU A 29 1.48 2.92 8.87
CA LEU A 29 2.95 2.85 8.87
C LEU A 29 3.54 3.45 10.16
N ASN A 30 2.97 4.53 10.69
CA ASN A 30 3.42 5.14 11.95
C ASN A 30 3.08 4.27 13.17
N GLU A 31 1.94 3.57 13.15
CA GLU A 31 1.61 2.54 14.14
C GLU A 31 2.65 1.40 14.09
N LEU A 32 2.97 0.91 12.88
CA LEU A 32 3.98 -0.12 12.66
C LEU A 32 5.38 0.34 13.10
N LYS A 33 5.73 1.61 12.85
CA LYS A 33 6.97 2.21 13.35
C LYS A 33 7.08 2.10 14.87
N GLY A 34 6.00 2.38 15.60
CA GLY A 34 5.95 2.22 17.05
C GLY A 34 6.13 0.76 17.50
N LEU A 35 5.59 -0.19 16.72
CA LEU A 35 5.78 -1.62 16.98
C LEU A 35 7.22 -2.07 16.71
N CYS A 36 7.88 -1.48 15.71
CA CYS A 36 9.21 -1.89 15.23
C CYS A 36 10.34 -1.03 15.80
N ASP A 37 10.18 -0.52 17.03
CA ASP A 37 11.19 0.26 17.75
C ASP A 37 11.76 1.43 16.92
N GLY A 38 10.91 2.06 16.11
CA GLY A 38 11.27 3.19 15.25
C GLY A 38 11.68 2.84 13.81
N GLY A 39 11.85 1.57 13.47
CA GLY A 39 12.39 1.13 12.17
C GLY A 39 11.35 0.98 11.06
N VAL A 40 11.32 1.91 10.11
CA VAL A 40 10.54 1.82 8.84
C VAL A 40 11.33 2.28 7.60
N ASP A 41 12.67 2.27 7.69
CA ASP A 41 13.56 2.82 6.66
C ASP A 41 13.50 2.06 5.32
N GLY A 42 13.24 0.75 5.35
CA GLY A 42 13.08 -0.06 4.16
C GLY A 42 11.88 0.39 3.36
N TYR A 43 10.73 0.54 4.03
CA TYR A 43 9.52 1.09 3.41
C TYR A 43 9.78 2.49 2.84
N LYS A 44 10.33 3.41 3.65
CA LYS A 44 10.64 4.79 3.23
C LYS A 44 11.48 4.82 1.95
N ARG A 45 12.57 4.04 1.91
CA ARG A 45 13.46 3.97 0.75
C ARG A 45 12.69 3.55 -0.50
N ARG A 46 11.82 2.55 -0.37
CA ARG A 46 10.98 2.09 -1.48
C ARG A 46 9.94 3.12 -1.91
N ALA A 47 9.39 3.88 -0.97
CA ALA A 47 8.48 5.00 -1.25
C ALA A 47 9.15 6.16 -1.99
N VAL A 48 10.45 6.37 -1.75
CA VAL A 48 11.27 7.34 -2.47
C VAL A 48 11.67 6.83 -3.87
N ASP A 49 12.07 5.57 -3.97
CA ASP A 49 12.61 4.98 -5.21
C ASP A 49 11.52 4.72 -6.27
N PHE A 50 10.34 4.21 -5.85
CA PHE A 50 9.33 3.72 -6.79
C PHE A 50 8.78 4.79 -7.74
N PRO A 51 8.41 6.01 -7.30
CA PRO A 51 7.89 7.04 -8.22
C PRO A 51 8.88 7.36 -9.35
N SER A 52 10.17 7.39 -9.05
CA SER A 52 11.21 7.63 -10.06
C SER A 52 11.29 6.50 -11.07
N LEU A 53 11.23 5.25 -10.63
CA LEU A 53 11.23 4.08 -11.51
C LEU A 53 9.99 4.04 -12.40
N MET A 54 8.81 4.32 -11.83
CA MET A 54 7.55 4.42 -12.55
C MET A 54 7.61 5.50 -13.64
N LEU A 55 8.10 6.70 -13.31
CA LEU A 55 8.20 7.80 -14.27
C LEU A 55 9.22 7.54 -15.40
N GLN A 56 10.23 6.70 -15.16
CA GLN A 56 11.26 6.38 -16.16
C GLN A 56 10.89 5.20 -17.06
N GLY A 57 10.26 4.16 -16.50
CA GLY A 57 10.03 2.88 -17.17
C GLY A 57 8.57 2.48 -17.35
N GLY A 58 7.63 3.26 -16.81
CA GLY A 58 6.22 2.88 -16.72
C GLY A 58 5.88 2.15 -15.42
N LEU A 59 4.62 2.21 -15.03
CA LEU A 59 4.03 1.58 -13.85
C LEU A 59 4.06 0.06 -13.94
N GLU A 60 3.78 -0.52 -15.10
CA GLU A 60 3.84 -1.98 -15.29
C GLU A 60 5.26 -2.48 -14.99
N MET A 61 6.27 -1.87 -15.61
CA MET A 61 7.67 -2.26 -15.40
C MET A 61 8.15 -2.02 -13.98
N ALA A 62 7.74 -0.90 -13.36
CA ALA A 62 8.05 -0.62 -11.95
C ALA A 62 7.42 -1.65 -11.01
N LEU A 63 6.15 -2.03 -11.24
CA LEU A 63 5.46 -3.08 -10.50
C LEU A 63 6.14 -4.43 -10.68
N ILE A 64 6.47 -4.84 -11.91
CA ILE A 64 7.17 -6.11 -12.18
C ILE A 64 8.50 -6.15 -11.43
N PHE A 65 9.29 -5.08 -11.49
CA PHE A 65 10.56 -5.00 -10.75
C PHE A 65 10.36 -5.14 -9.24
N TYR A 66 9.37 -4.46 -8.67
CA TYR A 66 9.09 -4.52 -7.23
C TYR A 66 8.53 -5.88 -6.80
N LEU A 67 7.64 -6.47 -7.59
CA LEU A 67 7.11 -7.81 -7.40
C LEU A 67 8.22 -8.86 -7.46
N SER A 68 9.18 -8.73 -8.39
CA SER A 68 10.31 -9.67 -8.51
C SER A 68 11.22 -9.72 -7.27
N LYS A 69 11.14 -8.70 -6.41
CA LYS A 69 11.89 -8.59 -5.15
C LYS A 69 11.02 -8.82 -3.91
N SER A 70 9.71 -8.95 -4.10
CA SER A 70 8.75 -9.16 -3.03
C SER A 70 8.61 -10.65 -2.73
N ASN A 71 8.25 -10.95 -1.49
CA ASN A 71 7.82 -12.28 -1.06
C ASN A 71 6.29 -12.34 -1.05
N GLU A 72 5.70 -13.44 -1.54
CA GLU A 72 4.25 -13.60 -1.67
C GLU A 72 3.50 -13.50 -0.32
N ASP A 73 4.03 -14.13 0.74
CA ASP A 73 3.41 -14.13 2.06
C ASP A 73 3.47 -12.75 2.71
N ASP A 74 4.62 -12.07 2.59
CA ASP A 74 4.79 -10.70 3.06
C ASP A 74 3.85 -9.74 2.28
N LEU A 75 3.75 -9.91 0.96
CA LEU A 75 2.89 -9.09 0.11
C LEU A 75 1.42 -9.17 0.56
N LEU A 76 0.90 -10.38 0.77
CA LEU A 76 -0.47 -10.58 1.25
C LEU A 76 -0.65 -10.05 2.68
N THR A 77 0.34 -10.25 3.54
CA THR A 77 0.33 -9.76 4.93
C THR A 77 0.20 -8.25 4.97
N PHE A 78 1.04 -7.53 4.22
CA PHE A 78 0.98 -6.08 4.17
C PHE A 78 -0.27 -5.56 3.47
N PHE A 79 -0.74 -6.25 2.42
CA PHE A 79 -1.99 -5.86 1.75
C PHE A 79 -3.17 -5.90 2.73
N LYS A 80 -3.29 -6.98 3.51
CA LYS A 80 -4.30 -7.11 4.57
C LYS A 80 -4.13 -6.08 5.68
N TYR A 81 -2.89 -5.81 6.08
CA TYR A 81 -2.59 -4.78 7.07
C TYR A 81 -3.03 -3.39 6.58
N TRP A 82 -2.75 -3.03 5.33
CA TRP A 82 -3.21 -1.77 4.75
C TRP A 82 -4.72 -1.69 4.61
N LYS A 83 -5.42 -2.80 4.37
CA LYS A 83 -6.88 -2.82 4.25
C LYS A 83 -7.60 -2.79 5.59
N THR A 84 -7.11 -3.51 6.59
CA THR A 84 -7.87 -3.77 7.84
C THR A 84 -7.14 -3.38 9.13
N GLY A 85 -5.82 -3.14 9.08
CA GLY A 85 -4.98 -2.97 10.27
C GLY A 85 -4.66 -4.29 11.00
N GLY A 86 -5.09 -5.44 10.46
CA GLY A 86 -4.86 -6.76 11.06
C GLY A 86 -3.37 -7.14 11.11
N ALA A 87 -2.94 -7.68 12.24
CA ALA A 87 -1.53 -7.96 12.51
C ALA A 87 -1.04 -9.23 11.79
N GLY A 88 -0.01 -9.07 10.96
CA GLY A 88 0.93 -10.15 10.67
C GLY A 88 1.81 -10.45 11.89
N ARG A 89 2.73 -11.42 11.77
CA ARG A 89 3.73 -11.65 12.82
C ARG A 89 4.63 -10.42 12.93
N LYS A 90 4.73 -9.85 14.13
CA LYS A 90 5.47 -8.61 14.41
C LYS A 90 6.88 -8.66 13.83
N GLU A 91 7.60 -9.75 14.07
CA GLU A 91 8.99 -9.92 13.68
C GLU A 91 9.17 -9.88 12.16
N ASP A 92 8.27 -10.53 11.41
CA ASP A 92 8.30 -10.54 9.95
C ASP A 92 8.00 -9.16 9.39
N MET A 93 6.97 -8.50 9.92
CA MET A 93 6.60 -7.15 9.48
C MET A 93 7.74 -6.16 9.75
N CYS A 94 8.34 -6.19 10.94
CA CYS A 94 9.44 -5.30 11.30
C CYS A 94 10.72 -5.57 10.50
N ARG A 95 11.03 -6.84 10.20
CA ARG A 95 12.12 -7.19 9.27
C ARG A 95 11.87 -6.54 7.90
N GLU A 96 10.65 -6.66 7.40
CA GLU A 96 10.30 -6.21 6.06
C GLU A 96 10.19 -4.68 5.93
N VAL A 97 9.85 -3.93 6.97
CA VAL A 97 9.89 -2.45 6.90
C VAL A 97 11.20 -1.83 7.39
N GLY A 98 12.04 -2.60 8.09
CA GLY A 98 13.28 -2.13 8.74
C GLY A 98 14.45 -1.79 7.80
N LYS A 99 15.67 -1.67 8.37
CA LYS A 99 16.87 -1.05 7.73
C LYS A 99 17.59 -1.85 6.63
N GLY A 100 17.09 -3.02 6.24
CA GLY A 100 17.73 -3.87 5.22
C GLY A 100 17.80 -3.23 3.83
N SER A 101 18.81 -3.59 3.03
CA SER A 101 18.85 -3.16 1.61
C SER A 101 17.79 -3.86 0.75
N LYS A 102 17.43 -5.08 1.14
CA LYS A 102 16.40 -5.92 0.51
C LYS A 102 15.01 -5.76 1.14
N SER A 103 14.87 -4.98 2.20
CA SER A 103 13.58 -4.75 2.85
C SER A 103 12.77 -3.67 2.13
N GLY A 104 11.48 -3.67 2.40
CA GLY A 104 10.50 -2.67 1.99
C GLY A 104 9.78 -3.02 0.69
N TYR A 105 10.29 -3.98 -0.09
CA TYR A 105 9.72 -4.30 -1.40
C TYR A 105 8.31 -4.87 -1.26
N SER A 106 8.10 -5.89 -0.42
CA SER A 106 6.78 -6.50 -0.24
C SER A 106 5.82 -5.50 0.38
N SER A 107 6.26 -4.77 1.42
CA SER A 107 5.40 -3.80 2.11
C SER A 107 4.95 -2.64 1.22
N PHE A 108 5.87 -2.07 0.43
CA PHE A 108 5.56 -0.98 -0.47
C PHE A 108 4.80 -1.45 -1.73
N THR A 109 5.13 -2.62 -2.28
CA THR A 109 4.35 -3.18 -3.40
C THR A 109 2.91 -3.44 -2.99
N ALA A 110 2.70 -3.98 -1.78
CA ALA A 110 1.38 -4.14 -1.21
C ALA A 110 0.64 -2.81 -1.05
N THR A 111 1.33 -1.72 -0.72
CA THR A 111 0.74 -0.37 -0.70
C THR A 111 0.25 0.05 -2.07
N VAL A 112 1.06 -0.11 -3.11
CA VAL A 112 0.67 0.26 -4.48
C VAL A 112 -0.54 -0.56 -4.92
N LEU A 113 -0.53 -1.88 -4.69
CA LEU A 113 -1.64 -2.77 -5.01
C LEU A 113 -2.91 -2.42 -4.23
N TYR A 114 -2.80 -2.08 -2.94
CA TYR A 114 -3.93 -1.62 -2.11
C TYR A 114 -4.57 -0.34 -2.64
N ILE A 115 -3.75 0.62 -3.11
CA ILE A 115 -4.23 1.86 -3.71
C ILE A 115 -4.94 1.56 -5.04
N LEU A 116 -4.31 0.73 -5.89
CA LEU A 116 -4.88 0.33 -7.18
C LEU A 116 -6.18 -0.45 -7.00
N SER A 117 -6.30 -1.29 -5.96
CA SER A 117 -7.47 -2.13 -5.74
C SER A 117 -8.76 -1.35 -5.47
N LYS A 118 -8.68 -0.05 -5.19
CA LYS A 118 -9.87 0.81 -5.02
C LYS A 118 -10.58 1.09 -6.34
N ASP A 119 -9.83 1.16 -7.43
CA ASP A 119 -10.35 1.46 -8.77
C ASP A 119 -10.23 0.27 -9.73
N ILE A 120 -9.34 -0.68 -9.43
CA ILE A 120 -9.03 -1.87 -10.24
C ILE A 120 -9.23 -3.10 -9.35
N PRO A 121 -10.44 -3.67 -9.28
CA PRO A 121 -10.76 -4.78 -8.39
C PRO A 121 -9.88 -6.02 -8.58
N GLU A 122 -9.24 -6.19 -9.74
CA GLU A 122 -8.28 -7.27 -10.01
C GLU A 122 -6.97 -7.13 -9.21
N CYS A 123 -6.67 -5.95 -8.69
CA CYS A 123 -5.54 -5.69 -7.80
C CYS A 123 -5.84 -6.03 -6.33
N ASP A 124 -7.05 -6.51 -6.00
CA ASP A 124 -7.35 -7.00 -4.65
C ASP A 124 -6.79 -8.41 -4.45
N LEU A 125 -5.72 -8.50 -3.66
CA LEU A 125 -5.00 -9.76 -3.38
C LEU A 125 -5.80 -10.77 -2.57
N GLU A 126 -6.95 -10.39 -2.00
CA GLU A 126 -7.80 -11.31 -1.23
C GLU A 126 -8.82 -12.06 -2.10
N ARG A 127 -8.91 -11.75 -3.40
CA ARG A 127 -9.91 -12.37 -4.31
C ARG A 127 -9.54 -13.77 -4.80
N GLY A 128 -8.38 -14.30 -4.44
CA GLY A 128 -7.92 -15.61 -4.89
C GLY A 128 -6.49 -15.91 -4.45
N LYS A 129 -5.77 -16.71 -5.26
CA LYS A 129 -4.32 -16.88 -5.09
C LYS A 129 -3.62 -15.56 -5.39
N VAL A 130 -2.60 -15.23 -4.61
CA VAL A 130 -1.87 -13.95 -4.74
C VAL A 130 -1.27 -13.81 -6.13
N THR A 131 -0.66 -14.88 -6.65
CA THR A 131 -0.08 -14.92 -8.01
C THR A 131 -1.10 -14.62 -9.10
N ASP A 132 -2.28 -15.24 -9.05
CA ASP A 132 -3.35 -15.01 -10.02
C ASP A 132 -3.87 -13.57 -9.96
N ALA A 133 -4.04 -13.01 -8.75
CA ALA A 133 -4.44 -11.63 -8.54
C ALA A 133 -3.40 -10.64 -9.06
N VAL A 134 -2.11 -10.88 -8.80
CA VAL A 134 -1.00 -10.06 -9.31
C VAL A 134 -0.98 -10.05 -10.85
N VAL A 135 -1.07 -11.21 -11.50
CA VAL A 135 -1.08 -11.30 -12.97
C VAL A 135 -2.31 -10.58 -13.55
N SER A 136 -3.47 -10.76 -12.92
CA SER A 136 -4.71 -10.09 -13.36
C SER A 136 -4.63 -8.57 -13.19
N CYS A 137 -4.02 -8.10 -12.10
CA CYS A 137 -3.78 -6.68 -11.86
C CYS A 137 -2.85 -6.08 -12.92
N LEU A 138 -1.73 -6.75 -13.23
CA LEU A 138 -0.78 -6.31 -14.26
C LEU A 138 -1.44 -6.21 -15.64
N ASP A 139 -2.23 -7.22 -16.05
CA ASP A 139 -2.98 -7.19 -17.31
C ASP A 139 -3.98 -6.01 -17.40
N LYS A 140 -4.56 -5.60 -16.25
CA LYS A 140 -5.47 -4.46 -16.20
C LYS A 140 -4.74 -3.12 -16.21
N VAL A 141 -3.62 -3.04 -15.50
CA VAL A 141 -2.77 -1.85 -15.47
C VAL A 141 -2.20 -1.59 -16.86
N SER A 142 -1.66 -2.60 -17.55
CA SER A 142 -1.03 -2.43 -18.87
C SER A 142 -1.99 -1.94 -19.96
N LYS A 143 -3.29 -2.26 -19.85
CA LYS A 143 -4.32 -1.83 -20.81
C LYS A 143 -4.68 -0.35 -20.74
N ASP A 144 -4.45 0.32 -19.61
CA ASP A 144 -4.77 1.75 -19.40
C ASP A 144 -3.70 2.46 -18.58
N GLU A 145 -2.43 2.07 -18.79
CA GLU A 145 -1.30 2.41 -17.91
C GLU A 145 -1.16 3.92 -17.70
N ILE A 146 -1.18 4.71 -18.77
CA ILE A 146 -1.04 6.18 -18.73
C ILE A 146 -2.10 6.81 -17.82
N ARG A 147 -3.35 6.34 -17.89
CA ARG A 147 -4.43 6.89 -17.06
C ARG A 147 -4.30 6.45 -15.61
N VAL A 148 -3.88 5.21 -15.37
CA VAL A 148 -3.64 4.68 -14.03
C VAL A 148 -2.49 5.44 -13.36
N GLU A 149 -1.36 5.59 -14.05
CA GLU A 149 -0.21 6.38 -13.60
C GLU A 149 -0.57 7.81 -13.23
N LYS A 150 -1.29 8.51 -14.11
CA LYS A 150 -1.69 9.91 -13.89
C LYS A 150 -2.53 10.06 -12.62
N ARG A 151 -3.36 9.05 -12.29
CA ARG A 151 -4.16 9.02 -11.05
C ARG A 151 -3.33 8.62 -9.82
N LEU A 152 -2.41 7.67 -9.98
CA LEU A 152 -1.62 7.10 -8.89
C LEU A 152 -0.50 8.06 -8.42
N THR A 153 0.12 8.80 -9.36
CA THR A 153 1.29 9.65 -9.11
C THR A 153 1.11 10.62 -7.95
N PRO A 154 0.02 11.42 -7.87
CA PRO A 154 -0.17 12.36 -6.76
C PRO A 154 -0.19 11.68 -5.39
N THR A 155 -0.80 10.49 -5.30
CA THR A 155 -0.87 9.70 -4.06
C THR A 155 0.52 9.21 -3.66
N LEU A 156 1.30 8.67 -4.60
CA LEU A 156 2.65 8.18 -4.33
C LEU A 156 3.61 9.30 -3.92
N VAL A 157 3.50 10.50 -4.53
CA VAL A 157 4.29 11.67 -4.14
C VAL A 157 3.99 12.09 -2.70
N LYS A 158 2.72 12.07 -2.28
CA LYS A 158 2.36 12.35 -0.88
C LYS A 158 2.86 11.27 0.07
N ILE A 159 2.72 9.99 -0.29
CA ILE A 159 3.24 8.88 0.53
C ILE A 159 4.74 9.01 0.70
N LYS A 160 5.49 9.35 -0.36
CA LYS A 160 6.91 9.67 -0.27
C LYS A 160 7.18 10.74 0.78
N GLY A 161 6.62 11.94 0.62
CA GLY A 161 6.90 13.06 1.53
C GLY A 161 6.50 12.76 2.98
N LEU A 162 5.35 12.13 3.18
CA LEU A 162 4.89 11.73 4.51
C LEU A 162 5.77 10.63 5.13
N SER A 163 6.28 9.70 4.33
CA SER A 163 7.20 8.65 4.81
C SER A 163 8.54 9.23 5.25
N GLU A 164 9.04 10.25 4.54
CA GLU A 164 10.24 11.00 4.92
C GLU A 164 10.02 11.79 6.22
N MET A 165 8.82 12.34 6.44
CA MET A 165 8.48 13.05 7.67
C MET A 165 8.46 12.14 8.91
N ILE A 166 7.87 10.93 8.80
CA ILE A 166 7.76 10.04 9.96
C ILE A 166 9.03 9.24 10.22
N ALA A 167 9.92 9.12 9.23
CA ALA A 167 11.22 8.46 9.36
C ALA A 167 12.32 9.35 8.77
N PRO A 168 12.60 10.50 9.40
CA PRO A 168 13.64 11.41 8.94
C PRO A 168 14.95 10.63 8.85
N GLY A 169 15.62 10.69 7.69
CA GLY A 169 16.96 10.14 7.58
C GLY A 169 17.88 10.91 8.53
N ASP A 170 18.82 10.21 9.17
CA ASP A 170 20.04 10.86 9.60
C ASP A 170 20.73 11.33 8.31
N ASN A 171 20.62 12.63 7.99
CA ASN A 171 21.26 13.28 6.85
C ASN A 171 22.79 13.41 7.05
N ASN A 172 23.43 12.41 7.66
CA ASN A 172 24.87 12.37 7.88
C ASN A 172 25.48 11.37 6.88
N GLU A 173 25.60 11.81 5.63
CA GLU A 173 26.77 11.47 4.80
C GLU A 173 27.82 12.56 4.96
#